data_AF-A0A965PTT2-F1
#
_entry.id   AF-A0A965PTT2-F1
#
_cell.length_a   1.000
_cell.length_b   1.000
_cell.length_c   1.000
_cell.angle_alpha   90.00
_cell.angle_beta   90.00
_cell.angle_gamma   90.00
#
_symmetry.space_group_name_H-M   'P 1'
#
loop_
_entity.id
_entity.type
_entity.pdbx_description
1 polymer ?
#
loop_
_entity_poly.entity_id
_entity_poly.type
_entity_poly.pdbx_seq_one_letter_code
_entity_poly.pdbx_strand_id
1 'polypeptide(L)' 'MEPAYVTAFFSMLTLLFFMVGGVIGWLAYRHALETRTPYLHPEFFDENGQIIPDEVVSVRFENNYDEYDDDDEEDDE' A
#
# COMPACT_ATOMS: atom_id res chain seq x y z
N MET A 1 0.28 -48.50 33.28
CA MET A 1 1.28 -48.19 32.23
C MET A 1 0.60 -47.66 30.98
N GLU A 2 -0.62 -48.11 30.67
CA GLU A 2 -1.38 -47.69 29.48
C GLU A 2 -1.69 -46.19 29.32
N PRO A 3 -2.18 -45.46 30.33
CA PRO A 3 -2.55 -44.06 30.11
C PRO A 3 -1.34 -43.12 29.98
N ALA A 4 -0.14 -43.53 30.43
CA ALA A 4 1.03 -42.66 30.49
C ALA A 4 1.61 -42.35 29.11
N TYR A 5 1.62 -43.32 28.18
CA TYR A 5 2.07 -43.06 26.81
C TYR A 5 1.05 -42.24 26.03
N VAL A 6 -0.24 -42.42 26.30
CA VAL A 6 -1.31 -41.65 25.65
C VAL A 6 -1.19 -40.18 26.02
N THR A 7 -1.04 -39.86 27.31
CA THR A 7 -0.88 -38.47 27.75
C THR A 7 0.41 -37.84 27.26
N ALA A 8 1.52 -38.58 27.20
CA ALA A 8 2.78 -38.09 26.64
C ALA A 8 2.68 -37.78 25.14
N PHE A 9 1.97 -38.60 24.36
CA PHE A 9 1.75 -38.35 22.95
C PHE A 9 0.91 -37.10 22.71
N PHE A 10 -0.21 -36.97 23.43
CA PHE A 10 -1.08 -35.80 23.30
C PHE A 10 -0.41 -34.51 23.79
N SER A 11 0.44 -34.57 24.82
CA SER A 11 1.16 -33.38 25.29
C SER A 11 2.22 -32.89 24.29
N MET A 12 2.90 -33.80 23.59
CA MET A 12 3.79 -33.42 22.49
C MET A 12 3.01 -32.88 21.29
N LEU A 13 1.87 -33.48 20.97
CA LEU A 13 1.03 -33.05 19.86
C LEU A 13 0.43 -31.66 20.11
N THR A 14 -0.07 -31.37 21.31
CA THR A 14 -0.59 -30.03 21.64
C THR A 14 0.51 -28.97 21.63
N LEU A 15 1.72 -29.30 22.07
CA LEU A 15 2.88 -28.38 21.99
C LEU A 15 3.23 -28.07 20.53
N LEU A 16 3.21 -29.06 19.64
CA LEU A 16 3.44 -28.86 18.22
C LEU A 16 2.38 -27.95 17.59
N PHE A 17 1.10 -28.21 17.86
CA PHE A 17 0.01 -27.35 17.38
C PHE A 17 0.06 -25.94 17.97
N PHE A 18 0.54 -25.77 19.19
CA PHE A 18 0.74 -24.44 19.78
C PHE A 18 1.81 -23.64 19.04
N MET A 19 2.96 -24.26 18.74
CA MET A 19 4.03 -23.59 17.99
C MET A 19 3.59 -23.25 16.56
N VAL A 20 3.03 -24.22 15.83
CA VAL A 20 2.57 -24.05 14.45
C VAL A 20 1.41 -23.06 14.38
N GLY A 21 0.43 -23.20 15.27
CA GLY A 21 -0.71 -22.30 15.37
C GLY A 21 -0.30 -20.87 15.74
N GLY A 22 0.71 -20.69 16.59
CA GLY A 22 1.27 -19.38 16.92
C GLY A 22 1.89 -18.69 15.70
N VAL A 23 2.70 -19.42 14.91
CA VAL A 23 3.31 -18.88 13.69
C VAL A 23 2.25 -18.51 12.64
N ILE A 24 1.29 -19.40 12.39
CA ILE A 24 0.20 -19.16 11.43
C ILE A 24 -0.67 -18.00 11.90
N GLY A 25 -1.00 -17.94 13.20
CA GLY A 25 -1.80 -16.86 13.77
C GLY A 25 -1.10 -15.50 13.64
N TRP A 26 0.21 -15.44 13.91
CA TRP A 26 1.00 -14.22 13.73
C TRP A 26 1.04 -13.78 12.25
N LEU A 27 1.27 -14.73 11.34
CA LEU A 27 1.30 -14.45 9.91
C LEU A 27 -0.06 -13.93 9.41
N ALA A 28 -1.16 -14.56 9.84
CA ALA A 28 -2.51 -14.12 9.51
C ALA A 28 -2.82 -12.73 10.08
N TYR A 29 -2.40 -12.43 11.32
CA TYR A 29 -2.56 -11.11 11.92
C TYR A 29 -1.80 -10.04 11.13
N ARG A 30 -0.55 -10.32 10.75
CA ARG A 30 0.26 -9.41 9.93
C ARG A 30 -0.37 -9.17 8.56
N HIS A 31 -0.80 -10.24 7.89
CA HIS A 31 -1.49 -10.15 6.60
C HIS A 31 -2.77 -9.31 6.72
N ALA A 32 -3.55 -9.50 7.78
CA ALA A 32 -4.77 -8.74 8.04
C ALA A 32 -4.51 -7.28 8.42
N LEU A 33 -3.31 -6.92 8.88
CA LEU A 33 -2.91 -5.52 9.08
C LEU A 33 -2.49 -4.88 7.75
N GLU A 34 -1.72 -5.60 6.94
CA GLU A 34 -1.18 -5.09 5.67
C GLU A 34 -2.24 -4.98 4.57
N THR A 35 -3.25 -5.85 4.60
CA THR A 35 -4.39 -5.82 3.66
C THR A 35 -5.46 -4.82 4.07
N ARG A 36 -5.35 -4.15 5.23
CA ARG A 36 -6.29 -3.09 5.57
C ARG A 36 -6.05 -1.93 4.61
N THR A 37 -7.11 -1.53 3.92
CA THR A 37 -7.09 -0.29 3.15
C THR A 37 -6.71 0.85 4.09
N PRO A 38 -5.68 1.64 3.75
CA PRO A 38 -5.35 2.82 4.54
C PRO A 38 -6.56 3.76 4.58
N TYR A 39 -6.62 4.61 5.61
CA TYR A 39 -7.65 5.64 5.69
C TYR A 39 -7.39 6.65 4.56
N LEU A 40 -8.05 6.44 3.43
CA LEU A 40 -7.97 7.29 2.24
C LEU A 40 -8.99 8.42 2.38
N HIS A 41 -8.58 9.62 1.98
CA HIS A 41 -9.46 10.78 1.96
C HIS A 41 -10.59 10.57 0.92
N PRO A 42 -11.83 11.08 1.14
CA PRO A 42 -12.97 10.91 0.23
C PRO A 42 -12.73 11.39 -1.21
N GLU A 43 -11.69 12.17 -1.47
CA GLU A 43 -11.29 12.61 -2.82
C GLU A 43 -10.62 11.51 -3.66
N PHE A 44 -10.12 10.44 -3.05
CA PHE A 44 -9.45 9.33 -3.76
C PHE A 44 -10.42 8.25 -4.25
N PHE A 45 -11.72 8.50 -4.18
CA PHE A 45 -12.76 7.55 -4.59
C PHE A 45 -13.50 8.06 -5.84
N ASP A 46 -13.71 7.18 -6.81
CA ASP A 46 -14.59 7.47 -7.95
C ASP A 46 -16.08 7.33 -7.58
N GLU A 47 -16.99 7.64 -8.51
CA GLU A 47 -18.44 7.51 -8.30
C GLU A 47 -18.89 6.08 -7.94
N ASN A 48 -18.06 5.07 -8.22
CA ASN A 48 -18.32 3.66 -7.92
C ASN A 48 -17.62 3.19 -6.63
N GLY A 49 -16.95 4.10 -5.90
CA GLY A 49 -16.26 3.81 -4.65
C GLY A 49 -14.96 3.02 -4.81
N GLN A 50 -14.38 2.98 -6.01
CA GLN A 50 -13.06 2.42 -6.23
C GLN A 50 -11.99 3.46 -5.98
N ILE A 51 -10.83 3.02 -5.48
CA ILE A 51 -9.67 3.88 -5.25
C ILE A 51 -9.11 4.29 -6.62
N ILE A 52 -9.07 5.58 -6.88
CA ILE A 52 -8.42 6.15 -8.07
C ILE A 52 -6.91 5.91 -7.92
N PRO A 53 -6.25 5.13 -8.80
CA PRO A 53 -4.82 4.94 -8.73
C PRO A 53 -4.10 6.27 -9.01
N ASP A 54 -3.10 6.61 -8.19
CA ASP A 54 -2.29 7.82 -8.37
C ASP A 54 -1.56 7.77 -9.72
N GLU A 55 -2.06 8.49 -10.71
CA GLU A 55 -1.36 8.70 -11.97
C GLU A 55 -0.28 9.77 -11.76
N VAL A 56 0.99 9.40 -11.94
CA VAL A 56 2.13 10.34 -11.81
C VAL A 56 2.10 11.29 -13.01
N VAL A 57 1.37 12.41 -12.87
CA VAL A 57 1.41 13.49 -13.85
C VAL A 57 2.72 14.26 -13.69
N SER A 58 3.73 13.92 -14.49
CA SER A 58 4.96 14.71 -14.58
C SER A 58 4.72 15.90 -15.51
N VAL A 59 4.57 17.10 -14.94
CA VAL A 59 4.56 18.34 -15.72
C VAL A 59 6.00 18.75 -16.07
N ARG A 60 6.32 18.81 -17.36
CA ARG A 60 7.51 19.49 -17.88
C ARG A 60 7.07 20.86 -18.37
N PHE A 61 7.50 21.91 -17.68
CA PHE A 61 7.35 23.27 -18.18
C PHE A 61 8.37 23.47 -19.29
N GLU A 62 7.91 23.44 -20.55
CA GLU A 62 8.71 23.94 -21.67
C GLU A 62 8.72 25.47 -21.54
N ASN A 63 9.88 26.00 -21.17
CA ASN A 63 10.07 27.42 -20.99
C ASN A 63 10.45 28.03 -22.34
N ASN A 64 9.48 28.18 -23.25
CA ASN A 64 9.66 29.02 -24.42
C ASN A 64 9.35 30.47 -24.03
N TYR A 65 10.23 31.08 -23.23
CA TYR A 65 10.44 32.52 -23.38
C TYR A 65 11.04 32.66 -24.77
N ASP A 66 10.31 33.22 -25.74
CA ASP A 66 10.82 33.94 -26.93
C ASP A 66 9.69 34.14 -27.96
N GLU A 67 8.52 34.64 -27.55
CA GLU A 67 7.52 35.16 -28.50
C GLU A 67 6.96 36.49 -27.99
N TYR A 68 7.87 37.47 -27.87
CA TYR A 68 7.54 38.90 -27.86
C TYR A 68 8.71 39.63 -28.53
N ASP A 69 8.89 39.42 -29.83
CA ASP A 69 9.57 40.41 -30.68
C ASP A 69 8.49 41.41 -31.08
N ASP A 70 8.30 42.40 -30.22
CA ASP A 70 7.42 43.56 -30.45
C ASP A 70 8.18 44.47 -31.43
N ASP A 71 8.18 44.07 -32.72
CA ASP A 71 8.58 44.89 -33.85
C ASP A 71 7.55 46.03 -33.97
N ASP A 72 7.74 47.12 -33.22
CA ASP A 72 7.22 48.45 -33.53
C ASP A 72 7.79 49.47 -32.52
N GLU A 73 8.79 50.26 -32.93
CA GLU A 73 8.86 51.71 -32.63
C GLU A 73 10.00 52.38 -33.44
N GLU A 74 9.59 53.23 -34.39
CA GLU A 74 10.38 54.23 -35.11
C GLU A 74 11.01 55.25 -34.13
N ASP A 75 12.31 55.57 -34.23
CA ASP A 75 12.84 56.92 -33.91
C ASP A 75 14.27 57.20 -34.43
N ASP A 76 14.40 58.30 -35.18
CA ASP A 76 15.51 59.26 -35.38
C ASP A 76 17.01 58.85 -35.49
N GLU A 77 17.59 58.96 -36.70
CA GLU A 77 18.66 59.93 -37.14
C GLU A 77 19.19 59.65 -38.56
#